data_AF-A0A7S3Q550-F1
#
_entry.id   AF-A0A7S3Q550-F1
#
_cell.length_a   1.000
_cell.length_b   1.000
_cell.length_c   1.000
_cell.angle_alpha   90.00
_cell.angle_beta   90.00
_cell.angle_gamma   90.00
#
_symmetry.space_group_name_H-M   'P 1'
#
loop_
_entity.id
_entity.type
_entity.pdbx_description
1 polymer ?
#
loop_
_entity_poly.entity_id
_entity_poly.type
_entity_poly.pdbx_seq_one_letter_code
_entity_poly.pdbx_strand_id
1 'polypeptide(L)'
;MRLSHLAVATLASLPAGSLAFAPNANGPASTSRMSTQMFMAQENNDIVSQARNGVLSAFAASMIFLSPGPIMEPANAAVPTTPAKPEVVAVAETKPAAKAAPAKAAPAPAKAAAPAPVADPLAAEKKAVDATKSAVVAAEKGLTNAKKAHADANTLYSKANDNAALSEKKAVTSKKALIAANDKLADAKAKESTGSLSALKEVENLASKVGAAKDSLKKAEVELKETKAIKADAAKKLGTADTVLANAEKADVTAKANNTKATEKLAKASTSLAKQQKKDAKKKAVADKKAKVEQKKADKAAKIAAEKKVAAEKKAKAEADKKKAAADKKAKEIAAKKAADVAAKQKKLKELQAADKEAESKAKSLESEIARQKKELEKMTMTK
;
A
#
# COMPACT_ATOMS: atom_id res chain seq x y z
N MET A 1 -6.67 -53.79 25.42
CA MET A 1 -6.33 -54.35 26.75
C MET A 1 -5.35 -53.40 27.44
N ARG A 2 -5.40 -53.30 28.78
CA ARG A 2 -4.67 -52.36 29.67
C ARG A 2 -5.20 -50.91 29.53
N LEU A 3 -5.89 -50.33 30.51
CA LEU A 3 -5.53 -50.00 31.92
C LEU A 3 -4.31 -49.05 32.00
N SER A 4 -4.26 -48.01 32.85
CA SER A 4 -5.25 -47.40 33.76
C SER A 4 -4.70 -46.09 34.35
N HIS A 5 -5.57 -45.29 34.98
CA HIS A 5 -5.27 -44.27 36.01
C HIS A 5 -4.44 -43.02 35.64
N LEU A 6 -5.10 -41.86 35.73
CA LEU A 6 -4.63 -40.81 36.65
C LEU A 6 -5.84 -40.09 37.27
N ALA A 7 -6.13 -40.40 38.53
CA ALA A 7 -7.08 -39.63 39.34
C ALA A 7 -6.30 -38.55 40.10
N VAL A 8 -6.76 -37.30 40.04
CA VAL A 8 -6.25 -36.22 40.89
C VAL A 8 -7.37 -35.85 41.85
N ALA A 9 -7.22 -36.25 43.11
CA ALA A 9 -8.14 -35.91 44.18
C ALA A 9 -7.58 -34.76 45.03
N THR A 10 -8.49 -33.88 45.44
CA THR A 10 -8.46 -33.10 46.70
C THR A 10 -7.17 -32.40 47.13
N LEU A 11 -7.25 -31.07 47.22
CA LEU A 11 -6.88 -30.42 48.48
C LEU A 11 -7.77 -29.21 48.76
N ALA A 12 -8.48 -29.25 49.89
CA ALA A 12 -9.21 -28.10 50.42
C ALA A 12 -8.28 -27.22 51.25
N SER A 13 -8.43 -25.89 51.15
CA SER A 13 -7.79 -24.95 52.06
C SER A 13 -8.69 -23.72 52.26
N LEU A 14 -9.46 -23.76 53.35
CA LEU A 14 -10.16 -22.61 53.92
C LEU A 14 -9.35 -22.13 55.13
N PRO A 15 -9.00 -20.84 55.22
CA PRO A 15 -8.72 -20.20 56.49
C PRO A 15 -10.03 -19.58 57.01
N ALA A 16 -10.54 -20.10 58.13
CA ALA A 16 -11.55 -19.39 58.92
C ALA A 16 -10.88 -18.17 59.59
N GLY A 17 -11.42 -16.97 59.33
CA GLY A 17 -10.91 -15.70 59.86
C GLY A 17 -11.97 -14.97 60.66
N SER A 18 -12.17 -15.38 61.91
CA SER A 18 -13.17 -14.81 62.81
C SER A 18 -12.73 -13.42 63.31
N LEU A 19 -13.34 -12.34 62.81
CA LEU A 19 -13.27 -11.02 63.43
C LEU A 19 -14.57 -10.70 64.17
N ALA A 20 -14.55 -10.91 65.48
CA ALA A 20 -15.65 -10.56 66.36
C ALA A 20 -15.76 -9.04 66.52
N PHE A 21 -16.86 -8.45 66.05
CA PHE A 21 -17.19 -7.05 66.27
C PHE A 21 -18.04 -6.93 67.55
N ALA A 22 -17.41 -6.54 68.66
CA ALA A 22 -18.12 -6.20 69.89
C ALA A 22 -18.61 -4.74 69.82
N PRO A 23 -19.89 -4.43 70.12
CA PRO A 23 -20.37 -3.06 70.14
C PRO A 23 -19.95 -2.36 71.45
N ASN A 24 -19.08 -1.35 71.35
CA ASN A 24 -18.82 -0.47 72.49
C ASN A 24 -20.00 0.50 72.68
N ALA A 25 -20.64 0.45 73.83
CA ALA A 25 -21.78 1.29 74.19
C ALA A 25 -21.36 2.37 75.19
N ASN A 26 -21.01 3.57 74.69
CA ASN A 26 -21.28 4.87 75.34
C ASN A 26 -20.74 6.02 74.48
N GLY A 27 -21.61 6.99 74.16
CA GLY A 27 -21.26 8.21 73.41
C GLY A 27 -22.51 8.88 72.82
N PRO A 28 -22.73 10.19 73.03
CA PRO A 28 -23.99 10.84 72.70
C PRO A 28 -24.15 11.11 71.19
N ALA A 29 -25.41 11.24 70.76
CA ALA A 29 -25.76 11.46 69.36
C ALA A 29 -25.30 12.84 68.84
N SER A 30 -24.66 12.86 67.66
CA SER A 30 -24.61 14.06 66.82
C SER A 30 -24.44 13.75 65.32
N THR A 31 -25.30 14.39 64.52
CA THR A 31 -25.19 14.77 63.09
C THR A 31 -24.77 13.81 61.96
N SER A 32 -24.03 12.71 62.15
CA SER A 32 -23.37 11.99 61.03
C SER A 32 -24.24 11.12 60.11
N ARG A 33 -25.58 11.08 60.23
CA ARG A 33 -26.44 10.21 59.37
C ARG A 33 -26.91 10.82 58.03
N MET A 34 -26.76 12.13 57.81
CA MET A 34 -27.11 12.74 56.51
C MET A 34 -26.00 12.63 55.46
N SER A 35 -24.72 12.53 55.87
CA SER A 35 -23.59 12.50 54.93
C SER A 35 -23.53 11.23 54.10
N THR A 36 -23.76 10.05 54.71
CA THR A 36 -23.65 8.75 54.01
C THR A 36 -24.73 8.57 52.93
N GLN A 37 -25.95 9.10 53.13
CA GLN A 37 -26.98 9.06 52.09
C GLN A 37 -26.67 10.01 50.92
N MET A 38 -26.11 11.20 51.17
CA MET A 38 -25.70 12.09 50.08
C MET A 38 -24.53 11.51 49.27
N PHE A 39 -23.53 10.91 49.92
CA PHE A 39 -22.41 10.27 49.21
C PHE A 39 -22.87 9.17 48.25
N MET A 40 -23.77 8.29 48.69
CA MET A 40 -24.29 7.23 47.80
C MET A 40 -25.22 7.75 46.70
N ALA A 41 -25.94 8.86 46.90
CA ALA A 41 -26.75 9.47 45.84
C ALA A 41 -25.88 10.14 44.77
N GLN A 42 -24.77 10.78 45.17
CA GLN A 42 -23.90 11.53 44.27
C GLN A 42 -23.00 10.60 43.43
N GLU A 43 -22.36 9.59 44.03
CA GLU A 43 -21.53 8.63 43.29
C GLU A 43 -22.31 7.85 42.21
N ASN A 44 -23.56 7.50 42.47
CA ASN A 44 -24.39 6.78 41.49
C ASN A 44 -24.68 7.62 40.23
N ASN A 45 -24.82 8.94 40.34
CA ASN A 45 -25.05 9.80 39.17
C ASN A 45 -23.79 10.00 38.31
N ASP A 46 -22.61 10.11 38.92
CA ASP A 46 -21.35 10.24 38.18
C ASP A 46 -20.98 8.94 37.44
N ILE A 47 -21.10 7.78 38.08
CA ILE A 47 -20.87 6.48 37.43
C ILE A 47 -21.86 6.25 36.28
N VAL A 48 -23.12 6.67 36.44
CA VAL A 48 -24.13 6.60 35.38
C VAL A 48 -23.78 7.46 34.17
N SER A 49 -23.19 8.64 34.40
CA SER A 49 -22.82 9.61 33.37
C SER A 49 -21.52 9.24 32.64
N GLN A 50 -20.47 8.83 33.36
CA GLN A 50 -19.24 8.32 32.73
C GLN A 50 -19.50 7.09 31.85
N ALA A 51 -20.32 6.15 32.32
CA ALA A 51 -20.69 4.96 31.54
C ALA A 51 -21.48 5.30 30.26
N ARG A 52 -22.36 6.31 30.29
CA ARG A 52 -23.10 6.76 29.09
C ARG A 52 -22.14 7.29 28.01
N ASN A 53 -21.20 8.15 28.40
CA ASN A 53 -20.23 8.73 27.46
C ASN A 53 -19.25 7.67 26.92
N GLY A 54 -18.83 6.71 27.76
CA GLY A 54 -18.00 5.58 27.34
C GLY A 54 -18.67 4.71 26.27
N VAL A 55 -19.91 4.28 26.52
CA VAL A 55 -20.64 3.37 25.61
C VAL A 55 -20.96 4.02 24.26
N LEU A 56 -21.36 5.31 24.23
CA LEU A 56 -21.58 6.01 22.95
C LEU A 56 -20.27 6.13 22.13
N SER A 57 -19.12 6.38 22.78
CA SER A 57 -17.83 6.46 22.07
C SER A 57 -17.42 5.13 21.44
N ALA A 58 -17.68 4.01 22.12
CA ALA A 58 -17.40 2.67 21.60
C ALA A 58 -18.31 2.31 20.40
N PHE A 59 -19.58 2.72 20.44
CA PHE A 59 -20.52 2.47 19.35
C PHE A 59 -20.19 3.33 18.11
N ALA A 60 -19.78 4.59 18.30
CA ALA A 60 -19.31 5.46 17.21
C ALA A 60 -18.03 4.92 16.54
N ALA A 61 -17.07 4.42 17.33
CA ALA A 61 -15.87 3.78 16.78
C ALA A 61 -16.18 2.48 16.02
N SER A 62 -17.19 1.72 16.45
CA SER A 62 -17.64 0.48 15.79
C SER A 62 -18.24 0.72 14.40
N MET A 63 -19.02 1.80 14.23
CA MET A 63 -19.66 2.14 12.95
C MET A 63 -18.65 2.56 11.86
N ILE A 64 -17.49 3.12 12.22
CA ILE A 64 -16.49 3.61 11.26
C ILE A 64 -15.68 2.48 10.61
N PHE A 65 -15.58 1.31 11.27
CA PHE A 65 -14.84 0.16 10.73
C PHE A 65 -15.68 -0.83 9.90
N LEU A 66 -16.97 -0.53 9.69
CA LEU A 66 -17.90 -1.40 8.94
C LEU A 66 -18.35 -0.82 7.59
N SER A 67 -17.48 -0.06 6.91
CA SER A 67 -17.67 0.36 5.52
C SER A 67 -16.62 -0.25 4.59
N PRO A 68 -16.92 -1.37 3.91
CA PRO A 68 -16.14 -1.83 2.78
C PRO A 68 -16.55 -1.04 1.52
N GLY A 69 -15.68 -0.14 1.06
CA GLY A 69 -15.87 0.57 -0.20
C GLY A 69 -15.88 -0.38 -1.43
N PRO A 70 -16.61 -0.05 -2.50
CA PRO A 70 -16.85 -0.96 -3.62
C PRO A 70 -15.70 -1.01 -4.63
N ILE A 71 -15.58 -2.15 -5.32
CA ILE A 71 -14.83 -2.30 -6.58
C ILE A 71 -15.87 -2.41 -7.72
N MET A 72 -15.57 -1.79 -8.86
CA MET A 72 -16.48 -1.50 -9.99
C MET A 72 -17.28 -2.70 -10.57
N GLU A 73 -18.57 -2.42 -10.84
CA GLU A 73 -19.36 -2.60 -12.08
C GLU A 73 -18.89 -3.55 -13.22
N PRO A 74 -19.84 -4.18 -13.96
CA PRO A 74 -20.58 -3.43 -14.98
C PRO A 74 -22.07 -3.78 -15.26
N ALA A 75 -22.80 -2.74 -15.72
CA ALA A 75 -23.83 -2.71 -16.78
C ALA A 75 -25.28 -3.26 -16.58
N ASN A 76 -26.23 -2.31 -16.74
CA ASN A 76 -27.60 -2.41 -17.30
C ASN A 76 -28.67 -3.34 -16.66
N ALA A 77 -29.69 -2.72 -16.03
CA ALA A 77 -31.01 -2.53 -16.66
C ALA A 77 -32.00 -1.67 -15.82
N ALA A 78 -32.84 -0.90 -16.52
CA ALA A 78 -34.16 -0.35 -16.13
C ALA A 78 -34.31 0.74 -15.02
N VAL A 79 -34.80 1.89 -15.49
CA VAL A 79 -35.44 3.08 -14.85
C VAL A 79 -37.00 2.88 -14.92
N PRO A 80 -37.95 3.62 -14.28
CA PRO A 80 -37.94 4.82 -13.39
C PRO A 80 -38.59 4.53 -11.99
N THR A 81 -38.91 5.45 -11.04
CA THR A 81 -39.50 6.81 -11.06
C THR A 81 -39.18 7.70 -9.83
N THR A 82 -39.17 9.02 -10.05
CA THR A 82 -39.27 10.15 -9.08
C THR A 82 -40.74 10.60 -8.91
N PRO A 83 -41.15 11.64 -8.12
CA PRO A 83 -40.40 12.69 -7.40
C PRO A 83 -40.78 12.83 -5.88
N ALA A 84 -40.15 13.68 -5.05
CA ALA A 84 -40.33 15.15 -4.99
C ALA A 84 -39.21 15.91 -4.23
N LYS A 85 -38.99 17.17 -4.65
CA LYS A 85 -38.18 18.25 -4.03
C LYS A 85 -39.14 19.28 -3.39
N PRO A 86 -38.76 20.15 -2.42
CA PRO A 86 -37.90 21.36 -2.61
C PRO A 86 -36.64 21.40 -1.68
N GLU A 87 -35.90 22.49 -1.39
CA GLU A 87 -35.19 23.57 -2.15
C GLU A 87 -34.31 24.42 -1.17
N VAL A 88 -33.47 25.42 -1.51
CA VAL A 88 -33.25 26.23 -2.75
C VAL A 88 -31.75 26.43 -3.12
N VAL A 89 -30.97 27.05 -2.22
CA VAL A 89 -29.97 28.09 -2.55
C VAL A 89 -28.62 27.49 -3.06
N ALA A 90 -28.16 27.66 -4.31
CA ALA A 90 -27.78 28.86 -5.08
C ALA A 90 -26.52 29.57 -4.46
N VAL A 91 -25.51 30.15 -5.13
CA VAL A 91 -25.14 30.53 -6.52
C VAL A 91 -23.59 30.31 -6.59
N ALA A 92 -22.92 29.86 -7.66
CA ALA A 92 -22.58 30.71 -8.82
C ALA A 92 -21.99 29.92 -10.01
N GLU A 93 -22.38 30.37 -11.20
CA GLU A 93 -21.80 29.98 -12.50
C GLU A 93 -20.68 30.94 -12.90
N THR A 94 -19.67 30.46 -13.64
CA THR A 94 -19.12 31.22 -14.80
C THR A 94 -18.40 30.28 -15.78
N LYS A 95 -18.91 30.21 -17.01
CA LYS A 95 -18.25 29.72 -18.24
C LYS A 95 -18.86 30.54 -19.38
N PRO A 96 -18.09 31.15 -20.30
CA PRO A 96 -17.62 30.47 -21.52
C PRO A 96 -16.16 30.90 -21.86
N ALA A 97 -15.51 30.61 -22.99
CA ALA A 97 -15.92 30.09 -24.29
C ALA A 97 -14.78 29.28 -24.96
N ALA A 98 -15.08 28.58 -26.05
CA ALA A 98 -14.09 27.92 -26.89
C ALA A 98 -13.55 28.85 -27.98
N LYS A 99 -12.28 28.68 -28.40
CA LYS A 99 -11.77 29.19 -29.68
C LYS A 99 -10.77 28.19 -30.27
N ALA A 100 -10.71 28.12 -31.60
CA ALA A 100 -10.12 27.02 -32.36
C ALA A 100 -8.58 27.00 -32.43
N ALA A 101 -8.07 25.82 -32.80
CA ALA A 101 -6.73 25.55 -33.33
C ALA A 101 -6.49 26.30 -34.69
N PRO A 102 -5.30 26.23 -35.37
CA PRO A 102 -4.15 25.35 -35.12
C PRO A 102 -2.74 25.98 -35.25
N ALA A 103 -1.72 25.31 -34.70
CA ALA A 103 -0.33 25.48 -35.14
C ALA A 103 0.50 24.19 -34.96
N LYS A 104 1.22 23.82 -36.02
CA LYS A 104 2.01 22.60 -36.19
C LYS A 104 3.42 22.82 -35.62
N ALA A 105 3.78 22.11 -34.55
CA ALA A 105 5.14 22.09 -33.99
C ALA A 105 5.69 20.66 -33.93
N ALA A 106 6.99 20.50 -34.22
CA ALA A 106 7.63 19.20 -34.43
C ALA A 106 7.85 18.40 -33.13
N PRO A 107 7.86 17.05 -33.19
CA PRO A 107 8.17 16.23 -32.03
C PRO A 107 9.66 16.31 -31.69
N ALA A 108 9.99 16.96 -30.57
CA ALA A 108 11.31 16.84 -29.97
C ALA A 108 11.52 15.40 -29.41
N PRO A 109 12.72 14.82 -29.51
CA PRO A 109 12.96 13.45 -29.07
C PRO A 109 12.85 13.34 -27.54
N ALA A 110 11.78 12.69 -27.07
CA ALA A 110 11.59 12.41 -25.65
C ALA A 110 12.70 11.45 -25.14
N LYS A 111 13.64 12.04 -24.42
CA LYS A 111 14.67 11.43 -23.57
C LYS A 111 14.21 10.08 -23.02
N ALA A 112 14.99 9.02 -23.28
CA ALA A 112 14.67 7.66 -22.85
C ALA A 112 14.28 7.61 -21.37
N ALA A 113 13.04 7.18 -21.10
CA ALA A 113 12.56 7.02 -19.74
C ALA A 113 13.42 6.00 -19.01
N ALA A 114 13.89 6.35 -17.80
CA ALA A 114 14.54 5.39 -16.93
C ALA A 114 13.60 4.20 -16.69
N PRO A 115 14.11 2.96 -16.59
CA PRO A 115 13.27 1.79 -16.39
C PRO A 115 12.46 1.97 -15.11
N ALA A 116 11.13 1.85 -15.23
CA ALA A 116 10.22 1.95 -14.09
C ALA A 116 10.66 0.96 -12.99
N PRO A 117 10.57 1.34 -11.70
CA PRO A 117 10.95 0.46 -10.61
C PRO A 117 10.14 -0.84 -10.73
N VAL A 118 10.85 -1.97 -10.76
CA VAL A 118 10.24 -3.29 -10.91
C VAL A 118 9.32 -3.51 -9.72
N ALA A 119 8.00 -3.44 -9.96
CA ALA A 119 7.00 -3.59 -8.92
C ALA A 119 7.15 -4.96 -8.26
N ASP A 120 7.28 -4.99 -6.93
CA ASP A 120 7.35 -6.24 -6.17
C ASP A 120 6.05 -7.04 -6.41
N PRO A 121 6.13 -8.21 -7.05
CA PRO A 121 4.95 -9.00 -7.45
C PRO A 121 4.20 -9.61 -6.25
N LEU A 122 4.66 -9.39 -5.01
CA LEU A 122 3.98 -9.78 -3.77
C LEU A 122 3.54 -8.57 -2.93
N ALA A 123 3.70 -7.33 -3.43
CA ALA A 123 3.40 -6.12 -2.66
C ALA A 123 1.94 -6.01 -2.21
N ALA A 124 0.99 -6.48 -3.04
CA ALA A 124 -0.44 -6.46 -2.72
C ALA A 124 -0.77 -7.44 -1.59
N GLU A 125 -0.27 -8.68 -1.66
CA GLU A 125 -0.45 -9.70 -0.64
C GLU A 125 0.22 -9.33 0.69
N LYS A 126 1.42 -8.72 0.65
CA LYS A 126 2.08 -8.19 1.86
C LYS A 126 1.24 -7.10 2.53
N LYS A 127 0.80 -6.09 1.76
CA LYS A 127 -0.09 -5.03 2.26
C LYS A 127 -1.41 -5.60 2.83
N ALA A 128 -1.99 -6.61 2.21
CA ALA A 128 -3.19 -7.27 2.71
C ALA A 128 -2.95 -7.96 4.07
N VAL A 129 -1.83 -8.66 4.23
CA VAL A 129 -1.44 -9.29 5.51
C VAL A 129 -1.20 -8.25 6.61
N ASP A 130 -0.55 -7.13 6.30
CA ASP A 130 -0.29 -6.10 7.31
C ASP A 130 -1.56 -5.32 7.70
N ALA A 131 -2.49 -5.15 6.76
CA ALA A 131 -3.84 -4.65 7.05
C ALA A 131 -4.63 -5.62 7.95
N THR A 132 -4.60 -6.93 7.69
CA THR A 132 -5.30 -7.92 8.54
C THR A 132 -4.67 -8.06 9.92
N LYS A 133 -3.34 -7.98 10.06
CA LYS A 133 -2.68 -7.90 11.38
C LYS A 133 -3.15 -6.68 12.17
N SER A 134 -3.21 -5.53 11.52
CA SER A 134 -3.67 -4.28 12.15
C SER A 134 -5.13 -4.39 12.61
N ALA A 135 -5.98 -5.05 11.81
CA ALA A 135 -7.37 -5.35 12.17
C ALA A 135 -7.49 -6.32 13.35
N VAL A 136 -6.62 -7.33 13.46
CA VAL A 136 -6.57 -8.23 14.65
C VAL A 136 -6.23 -7.43 15.91
N VAL A 137 -5.18 -6.60 15.89
CA VAL A 137 -4.79 -5.79 17.06
C VAL A 137 -5.92 -4.82 17.47
N ALA A 138 -6.62 -4.23 16.49
CA ALA A 138 -7.78 -3.38 16.75
C ALA A 138 -8.95 -4.17 17.38
N ALA A 139 -9.23 -5.38 16.88
CA ALA A 139 -10.29 -6.24 17.40
C ALA A 139 -9.99 -6.76 18.82
N GLU A 140 -8.75 -7.16 19.11
CA GLU A 140 -8.32 -7.59 20.45
C GLU A 140 -8.41 -6.45 21.49
N LYS A 141 -8.05 -5.22 21.08
CA LYS A 141 -8.24 -4.02 21.91
C LYS A 141 -9.73 -3.73 22.13
N GLY A 142 -10.55 -3.88 21.10
CA GLY A 142 -12.02 -3.78 21.18
C GLY A 142 -12.61 -4.80 22.17
N LEU A 143 -12.18 -6.06 22.09
CA LEU A 143 -12.59 -7.14 22.99
C LEU A 143 -12.18 -6.87 24.44
N THR A 144 -10.97 -6.37 24.68
CA THR A 144 -10.50 -6.00 26.02
C THR A 144 -11.37 -4.89 26.62
N ASN A 145 -11.69 -3.86 25.83
CA ASN A 145 -12.57 -2.78 26.26
C ASN A 145 -14.00 -3.28 26.52
N ALA A 146 -14.54 -4.15 25.67
CA ALA A 146 -15.87 -4.73 25.85
C ALA A 146 -15.97 -5.59 27.12
N LYS A 147 -14.95 -6.42 27.41
CA LYS A 147 -14.86 -7.21 28.65
C LYS A 147 -14.85 -6.32 29.90
N LYS A 148 -14.10 -5.21 29.87
CA LYS A 148 -14.11 -4.23 30.95
C LYS A 148 -15.50 -3.60 31.14
N ALA A 149 -16.10 -3.09 30.06
CA ALA A 149 -17.42 -2.46 30.12
C ALA A 149 -18.52 -3.43 30.64
N HIS A 150 -18.44 -4.71 30.26
CA HIS A 150 -19.32 -5.76 30.79
C HIS A 150 -19.08 -6.01 32.30
N ALA A 151 -17.82 -6.09 32.75
CA ALA A 151 -17.52 -6.23 34.18
C ALA A 151 -18.02 -5.03 35.02
N ASP A 152 -17.84 -3.81 34.51
CA ASP A 152 -18.32 -2.58 35.13
C ASP A 152 -19.87 -2.56 35.20
N ALA A 153 -20.55 -2.93 34.11
CA ALA A 153 -22.01 -3.01 34.05
C ALA A 153 -22.58 -4.10 34.99
N ASN A 154 -21.94 -5.27 35.06
CA ASN A 154 -22.35 -6.35 35.95
C ASN A 154 -22.18 -5.96 37.43
N THR A 155 -21.08 -5.27 37.77
CA THR A 155 -20.85 -4.73 39.12
C THR A 155 -21.93 -3.72 39.51
N LEU A 156 -22.32 -2.83 38.59
CA LEU A 156 -23.39 -1.86 38.79
C LEU A 156 -24.75 -2.57 38.99
N TYR A 157 -25.04 -3.60 38.18
CA TYR A 157 -26.26 -4.41 38.33
C TYR A 157 -26.33 -5.13 39.67
N SER A 158 -25.23 -5.74 40.14
CA SER A 158 -25.19 -6.39 41.47
C SER A 158 -25.50 -5.39 42.58
N LYS A 159 -24.81 -4.24 42.61
CA LYS A 159 -25.05 -3.18 43.61
C LYS A 159 -26.50 -2.68 43.58
N ALA A 160 -27.07 -2.47 42.40
CA ALA A 160 -28.46 -2.03 42.25
C ALA A 160 -29.47 -3.11 42.71
N ASN A 161 -29.16 -4.39 42.46
CA ASN A 161 -29.95 -5.51 42.94
C ASN A 161 -29.95 -5.61 44.48
N ASP A 162 -28.78 -5.49 45.10
CA ASP A 162 -28.63 -5.58 46.55
C ASP A 162 -29.32 -4.40 47.26
N ASN A 163 -29.19 -3.19 46.72
CA ASN A 163 -29.91 -2.01 47.21
C ASN A 163 -31.43 -2.18 47.09
N ALA A 164 -31.95 -2.72 45.98
CA ALA A 164 -33.38 -3.00 45.84
C ALA A 164 -33.87 -4.04 46.88
N ALA A 165 -33.08 -5.08 47.16
CA ALA A 165 -33.40 -6.08 48.17
C ALA A 165 -33.36 -5.53 49.61
N LEU A 166 -32.45 -4.59 49.90
CA LEU A 166 -32.40 -3.88 51.18
C LEU A 166 -33.62 -2.96 51.36
N SER A 167 -33.98 -2.19 50.34
CA SER A 167 -35.19 -1.34 50.35
C SER A 167 -36.47 -2.16 50.51
N GLU A 168 -36.54 -3.35 49.91
CA GLU A 168 -37.68 -4.26 50.05
C GLU A 168 -37.82 -4.78 51.48
N LYS A 169 -36.71 -5.21 52.10
CA LYS A 169 -36.67 -5.57 53.53
C LYS A 169 -37.08 -4.40 54.44
N LYS A 170 -36.67 -3.18 54.10
CA LYS A 170 -37.03 -1.94 54.82
C LYS A 170 -38.53 -1.66 54.74
N ALA A 171 -39.12 -1.71 53.54
CA ALA A 171 -40.56 -1.53 53.33
C ALA A 171 -41.40 -2.60 54.06
N VAL A 172 -41.00 -3.87 53.98
CA VAL A 172 -41.66 -4.97 54.72
C VAL A 172 -41.57 -4.75 56.23
N THR A 173 -40.42 -4.32 56.74
CA THR A 173 -40.23 -4.02 58.17
C THR A 173 -41.09 -2.84 58.62
N SER A 174 -41.13 -1.74 57.86
CA SER A 174 -41.99 -0.59 58.14
C SER A 174 -43.48 -0.97 58.10
N LYS A 175 -43.90 -1.85 57.19
CA LYS A 175 -45.28 -2.34 57.12
C LYS A 175 -45.66 -3.17 58.35
N LYS A 176 -44.77 -4.07 58.81
CA LYS A 176 -44.95 -4.82 60.06
C LYS A 176 -45.03 -3.89 61.28
N ALA A 177 -44.20 -2.86 61.33
CA ALA A 177 -44.22 -1.87 62.41
C ALA A 177 -45.52 -1.06 62.45
N LEU A 178 -46.07 -0.67 61.29
CA LEU A 178 -47.37 0.00 61.20
C LEU A 178 -48.52 -0.91 61.67
N ILE A 179 -48.54 -2.19 61.29
CA ILE A 179 -49.53 -3.16 61.76
C ILE A 179 -49.46 -3.27 63.28
N ALA A 180 -48.28 -3.56 63.84
CA ALA A 180 -48.10 -3.69 65.30
C ALA A 180 -48.39 -2.40 66.09
N ALA A 181 -48.30 -1.22 65.47
CA ALA A 181 -48.72 0.04 66.07
C ALA A 181 -50.25 0.21 66.05
N ASN A 182 -50.92 -0.21 64.97
CA ASN A 182 -52.37 -0.20 64.86
C ASN A 182 -53.02 -1.20 65.83
N ASP A 183 -52.46 -2.42 65.94
CA ASP A 183 -52.98 -3.45 66.84
C ASP A 183 -52.96 -2.96 68.30
N LYS A 184 -51.83 -2.37 68.73
CA LYS A 184 -51.71 -1.74 70.06
C LYS A 184 -52.67 -0.58 70.27
N LEU A 185 -52.91 0.24 69.24
CA LEU A 185 -53.90 1.33 69.31
C LEU A 185 -55.33 0.79 69.44
N ALA A 186 -55.66 -0.32 68.77
CA ALA A 186 -56.96 -0.99 68.91
C ALA A 186 -57.13 -1.59 70.32
N ASP A 187 -56.12 -2.29 70.83
CA ASP A 187 -56.11 -2.82 72.20
C ASP A 187 -56.28 -1.73 73.27
N ALA A 188 -55.61 -0.59 73.10
CA ALA A 188 -55.73 0.55 74.02
C ALA A 188 -57.12 1.18 73.98
N LYS A 189 -57.69 1.37 72.79
CA LYS A 189 -59.07 1.87 72.62
C LYS A 189 -60.12 0.91 73.20
N ALA A 190 -59.92 -0.40 73.09
CA ALA A 190 -60.80 -1.39 73.71
C ALA A 190 -60.78 -1.33 75.25
N LYS A 191 -59.67 -0.89 75.85
CA LYS A 191 -59.49 -0.72 77.31
C LYS A 191 -59.90 0.67 77.84
N GLU A 192 -60.17 1.62 76.93
CA GLU A 192 -60.57 2.99 77.24
C GLU A 192 -61.95 3.08 77.93
N SER A 193 -62.74 1.99 77.91
CA SER A 193 -64.09 1.90 78.50
C SER A 193 -64.19 2.19 80.01
N THR A 194 -63.05 2.35 80.69
CA THR A 194 -62.96 2.77 82.10
C THR A 194 -62.96 4.29 82.29
N GLY A 195 -62.94 5.10 81.22
CA GLY A 195 -63.08 6.57 81.28
C GLY A 195 -61.91 7.32 81.94
N SER A 196 -60.79 6.65 82.21
CA SER A 196 -59.63 7.26 82.86
C SER A 196 -58.87 8.20 81.92
N LEU A 197 -58.55 9.41 82.41
CA LEU A 197 -57.76 10.41 81.69
C LEU A 197 -56.35 9.92 81.32
N SER A 198 -55.83 8.89 82.02
CA SER A 198 -54.58 8.22 81.66
C SER A 198 -54.72 7.33 80.42
N ALA A 199 -55.87 6.67 80.21
CA ALA A 199 -56.10 5.82 79.04
C ALA A 199 -56.23 6.65 77.76
N LEU A 200 -56.94 7.79 77.83
CA LEU A 200 -57.01 8.78 76.74
C LEU A 200 -55.61 9.23 76.28
N LYS A 201 -54.72 9.56 77.22
CA LYS A 201 -53.33 9.93 76.93
C LYS A 201 -52.51 8.79 76.32
N GLU A 202 -52.79 7.54 76.68
CA GLU A 202 -52.13 6.38 76.05
C GLU A 202 -52.58 6.20 74.60
N VAL A 203 -53.88 6.32 74.33
CA VAL A 203 -54.47 6.25 72.99
C VAL A 203 -53.95 7.37 72.08
N GLU A 204 -53.82 8.60 72.59
CA GLU A 204 -53.22 9.73 71.86
C GLU A 204 -51.74 9.44 71.51
N ASN A 205 -50.94 9.00 72.48
CA ASN A 205 -49.54 8.63 72.26
C ASN A 205 -49.37 7.48 71.25
N LEU A 206 -50.28 6.49 71.24
CA LEU A 206 -50.28 5.39 70.28
C LEU A 206 -50.72 5.86 68.89
N ALA A 207 -51.69 6.79 68.79
CA ALA A 207 -52.08 7.41 67.52
C ALA A 207 -50.91 8.18 66.88
N SER A 208 -50.12 8.92 67.67
CA SER A 208 -48.89 9.57 67.18
C SER A 208 -47.86 8.56 66.66
N LYS A 209 -47.70 7.41 67.34
CA LYS A 209 -46.81 6.31 66.89
C LYS A 209 -47.29 5.67 65.58
N VAL A 210 -48.61 5.50 65.40
CA VAL A 210 -49.21 5.04 64.13
C VAL A 210 -48.92 6.04 63.01
N GLY A 211 -49.06 7.34 63.26
CA GLY A 211 -48.69 8.40 62.31
C GLY A 211 -47.23 8.29 61.87
N ALA A 212 -46.30 8.22 62.83
CA ALA A 212 -44.87 8.07 62.55
C ALA A 212 -44.53 6.78 61.78
N ALA A 213 -45.18 5.66 62.11
CA ALA A 213 -45.02 4.39 61.40
C ALA A 213 -45.54 4.46 59.95
N LYS A 214 -46.67 5.15 59.73
CA LYS A 214 -47.25 5.38 58.39
C LYS A 214 -46.33 6.22 57.51
N ASP A 215 -45.71 7.26 58.05
CA ASP A 215 -44.76 8.08 57.30
C ASP A 215 -43.41 7.39 57.06
N SER A 216 -42.98 6.52 58.00
CA SER A 216 -41.84 5.61 57.78
C SER A 216 -42.10 4.62 56.64
N LEU A 217 -43.32 4.05 56.56
CA LEU A 217 -43.72 3.17 55.47
C LEU A 217 -43.70 3.91 54.12
N LYS A 218 -44.34 5.09 54.02
CA LYS A 218 -44.33 5.90 52.79
C LYS A 218 -42.90 6.18 52.30
N LYS A 219 -41.99 6.56 53.20
CA LYS A 219 -40.57 6.81 52.85
C LYS A 219 -39.89 5.56 52.30
N ALA A 220 -40.09 4.41 52.94
CA ALA A 220 -39.53 3.13 52.47
C ALA A 220 -40.14 2.65 51.14
N GLU A 221 -41.43 2.94 50.86
CA GLU A 221 -42.08 2.63 49.58
C GLU A 221 -41.57 3.51 48.43
N VAL A 222 -41.23 4.77 48.68
CA VAL A 222 -40.58 5.65 47.68
C VAL A 222 -39.18 5.14 47.35
N GLU A 223 -38.36 4.89 48.36
CA GLU A 223 -36.99 4.34 48.23
C GLU A 223 -36.98 2.97 47.51
N LEU A 224 -38.00 2.13 47.74
CA LEU A 224 -38.19 0.87 47.02
C LEU A 224 -38.54 1.09 45.54
N LYS A 225 -39.36 2.10 45.19
CA LYS A 225 -39.65 2.44 43.79
C LYS A 225 -38.40 2.96 43.06
N GLU A 226 -37.65 3.85 43.70
CA GLU A 226 -36.40 4.43 43.16
C GLU A 226 -35.35 3.34 42.92
N THR A 227 -35.09 2.48 43.93
CA THR A 227 -34.12 1.38 43.78
C THR A 227 -34.55 0.32 42.77
N LYS A 228 -35.86 0.05 42.62
CA LYS A 228 -36.37 -0.82 41.54
C LYS A 228 -36.17 -0.18 40.15
N ALA A 229 -36.33 1.13 39.99
CA ALA A 229 -36.03 1.83 38.75
C ALA A 229 -34.53 1.78 38.41
N ILE A 230 -33.66 2.06 39.38
CA ILE A 230 -32.20 1.95 39.22
C ILE A 230 -31.79 0.53 38.82
N LYS A 231 -32.35 -0.52 39.45
CA LYS A 231 -32.11 -1.92 39.07
C LYS A 231 -32.54 -2.20 37.62
N ALA A 232 -33.70 -1.69 37.18
CA ALA A 232 -34.18 -1.89 35.81
C ALA A 232 -33.27 -1.22 34.78
N ASP A 233 -32.78 -0.02 35.05
CA ASP A 233 -31.83 0.67 34.14
C ASP A 233 -30.43 0.04 34.16
N ALA A 234 -29.99 -0.48 35.31
CA ALA A 234 -28.77 -1.28 35.42
C ALA A 234 -28.87 -2.57 34.57
N ALA A 235 -30.02 -3.25 34.59
CA ALA A 235 -30.24 -4.44 33.76
C ALA A 235 -30.20 -4.13 32.26
N LYS A 236 -30.77 -3.00 31.82
CA LYS A 236 -30.67 -2.54 30.41
C LYS A 236 -29.20 -2.27 30.01
N LYS A 237 -28.42 -1.66 30.91
CA LYS A 237 -26.98 -1.42 30.67
C LYS A 237 -26.20 -2.74 30.56
N LEU A 238 -26.49 -3.72 31.40
CA LEU A 238 -25.88 -5.04 31.33
C LEU A 238 -26.18 -5.72 29.99
N GLY A 239 -27.46 -5.83 29.59
CA GLY A 239 -27.85 -6.41 28.29
C GLY A 239 -27.26 -5.68 27.07
N THR A 240 -27.01 -4.37 27.18
CA THR A 240 -26.26 -3.61 26.17
C THR A 240 -24.79 -4.03 26.13
N ALA A 241 -24.15 -4.18 27.30
CA ALA A 241 -22.77 -4.62 27.41
C ALA A 241 -22.57 -6.08 26.94
N ASP A 242 -23.53 -6.98 27.22
CA ASP A 242 -23.56 -8.36 26.72
C ASP A 242 -23.54 -8.37 25.17
N THR A 243 -24.36 -7.54 24.56
CA THR A 243 -24.44 -7.40 23.09
C THR A 243 -23.14 -6.85 22.51
N VAL A 244 -22.51 -5.87 23.17
CA VAL A 244 -21.21 -5.31 22.76
C VAL A 244 -20.10 -6.35 22.91
N LEU A 245 -20.08 -7.14 23.98
CA LEU A 245 -19.12 -8.22 24.20
C LEU A 245 -19.24 -9.31 23.12
N ALA A 246 -20.45 -9.82 22.87
CA ALA A 246 -20.69 -10.83 21.85
C ALA A 246 -20.32 -10.35 20.43
N ASN A 247 -20.50 -9.06 20.13
CA ASN A 247 -20.07 -8.47 18.86
C ASN A 247 -18.54 -8.31 18.77
N ALA A 248 -17.88 -7.92 19.86
CA ALA A 248 -16.43 -7.82 19.90
C ALA A 248 -15.73 -9.20 19.78
N GLU A 249 -16.32 -10.25 20.37
CA GLU A 249 -15.84 -11.63 20.22
C GLU A 249 -15.96 -12.12 18.77
N LYS A 250 -17.10 -11.87 18.12
CA LYS A 250 -17.29 -12.17 16.69
C LYS A 250 -16.30 -11.40 15.80
N ALA A 251 -16.01 -10.13 16.14
CA ALA A 251 -15.05 -9.32 15.41
C ALA A 251 -13.61 -9.86 15.54
N ASP A 252 -13.19 -10.26 16.75
CA ASP A 252 -11.88 -10.88 17.00
C ASP A 252 -11.69 -12.18 16.22
N VAL A 253 -12.66 -13.09 16.30
CA VAL A 253 -12.67 -14.36 15.53
C VAL A 253 -12.60 -14.11 14.02
N THR A 254 -13.37 -13.14 13.52
CA THR A 254 -13.41 -12.78 12.10
C THR A 254 -12.08 -12.16 11.63
N ALA A 255 -11.49 -11.26 12.43
CA ALA A 255 -10.20 -10.65 12.12
C ALA A 255 -9.09 -11.71 12.06
N LYS A 256 -9.06 -12.62 13.04
CA LYS A 256 -8.10 -13.75 13.09
C LYS A 256 -8.25 -14.66 11.88
N ALA A 257 -9.48 -15.06 11.53
CA ALA A 257 -9.75 -15.88 10.35
C ALA A 257 -9.32 -15.19 9.03
N ASN A 258 -9.54 -13.88 8.91
CA ASN A 258 -9.10 -13.12 7.74
C ASN A 258 -7.58 -12.99 7.65
N ASN A 259 -6.89 -12.84 8.78
CA ASN A 259 -5.42 -12.84 8.83
C ASN A 259 -4.82 -14.19 8.39
N THR A 260 -5.40 -15.31 8.81
CA THR A 260 -5.01 -16.65 8.33
C THR A 260 -5.22 -16.77 6.81
N LYS A 261 -6.36 -16.35 6.27
CA LYS A 261 -6.61 -16.37 4.81
C LYS A 261 -5.62 -15.48 4.03
N ALA A 262 -5.29 -14.30 4.55
CA ALA A 262 -4.33 -13.39 3.91
C ALA A 262 -2.91 -13.98 3.91
N THR A 263 -2.46 -14.56 5.03
CA THR A 263 -1.13 -15.19 5.13
C THR A 263 -1.02 -16.44 4.25
N GLU A 264 -2.06 -17.28 4.18
CA GLU A 264 -2.13 -18.38 3.22
C GLU A 264 -2.05 -17.90 1.76
N LYS A 265 -2.75 -16.82 1.41
CA LYS A 265 -2.70 -16.24 0.06
C LYS A 265 -1.29 -15.76 -0.28
N LEU A 266 -0.62 -15.06 0.64
CA LEU A 266 0.77 -14.63 0.49
C LEU A 266 1.72 -15.83 0.31
N ALA A 267 1.55 -16.91 1.07
CA ALA A 267 2.36 -18.12 0.95
C ALA A 267 2.17 -18.83 -0.41
N LYS A 268 0.91 -18.93 -0.88
CA LYS A 268 0.56 -19.48 -2.20
C LYS A 268 1.13 -18.62 -3.33
N ALA A 269 1.01 -17.30 -3.25
CA ALA A 269 1.58 -16.35 -4.22
C ALA A 269 3.12 -16.44 -4.26
N SER A 270 3.79 -16.44 -3.10
CA SER A 270 5.25 -16.58 -2.98
C SER A 270 5.76 -17.89 -3.60
N THR A 271 5.05 -19.00 -3.36
CA THR A 271 5.38 -20.31 -3.93
C THR A 271 5.18 -20.33 -5.45
N SER A 272 4.15 -19.66 -5.96
CA SER A 272 3.90 -19.54 -7.40
C SER A 272 5.00 -18.72 -8.09
N LEU A 273 5.36 -17.57 -7.51
CA LEU A 273 6.44 -16.71 -8.00
C LEU A 273 7.77 -17.46 -8.07
N ALA A 274 8.16 -18.19 -7.02
CA ALA A 274 9.39 -18.98 -7.01
C ALA A 274 9.40 -20.06 -8.10
N LYS A 275 8.25 -20.73 -8.35
CA LYS A 275 8.09 -21.69 -9.45
C LYS A 275 8.21 -21.01 -10.81
N GLN A 276 7.67 -19.80 -10.97
CA GLN A 276 7.74 -19.02 -12.21
C GLN A 276 9.16 -18.54 -12.51
N GLN A 277 9.83 -17.91 -11.53
CA GLN A 277 11.24 -17.52 -11.63
C GLN A 277 12.15 -18.71 -12.02
N LYS A 278 11.91 -19.90 -11.46
CA LYS A 278 12.65 -21.13 -11.83
C LYS A 278 12.36 -21.60 -13.27
N LYS A 279 11.15 -21.38 -13.80
CA LYS A 279 10.82 -21.64 -15.22
C LYS A 279 11.46 -20.62 -16.14
N ASP A 280 11.43 -19.34 -15.77
CA ASP A 280 11.96 -18.26 -16.61
C ASP A 280 13.49 -18.26 -16.65
N ALA A 281 14.15 -18.59 -15.53
CA ALA A 281 15.59 -18.87 -15.51
C ALA A 281 15.97 -20.04 -16.43
N LYS A 282 15.18 -21.13 -16.46
CA LYS A 282 15.37 -22.24 -17.40
C LYS A 282 15.18 -21.80 -18.86
N LYS A 283 14.12 -21.03 -19.18
CA LYS A 283 13.90 -20.49 -20.53
C LYS A 283 15.06 -19.61 -20.98
N LYS A 284 15.51 -18.68 -20.11
CA LYS A 284 16.65 -17.80 -20.39
C LYS A 284 17.93 -18.61 -20.64
N ALA A 285 18.22 -19.61 -19.81
CA ALA A 285 19.39 -20.48 -20.02
C ALA A 285 19.34 -21.27 -21.35
N VAL A 286 18.15 -21.66 -21.83
CA VAL A 286 17.98 -22.29 -23.16
C VAL A 286 18.16 -21.26 -24.28
N ALA A 287 17.63 -20.04 -24.13
CA ALA A 287 17.82 -18.95 -25.10
C ALA A 287 19.30 -18.55 -25.21
N ASP A 288 19.98 -18.33 -24.08
CA ASP A 288 21.41 -18.00 -24.01
C ASP A 288 22.27 -19.12 -24.65
N LYS A 289 21.88 -20.39 -24.49
CA LYS A 289 22.52 -21.53 -25.19
C LYS A 289 22.29 -21.51 -26.71
N LYS A 290 21.06 -21.25 -27.18
CA LYS A 290 20.76 -21.11 -28.63
C LYS A 290 21.55 -19.94 -29.23
N ALA A 291 21.53 -18.77 -28.60
CA ALA A 291 22.26 -17.59 -29.04
C ALA A 291 23.77 -17.87 -29.17
N LYS A 292 24.39 -18.58 -28.20
CA LYS A 292 25.81 -18.99 -28.31
C LYS A 292 26.09 -19.97 -29.45
N VAL A 293 25.15 -20.84 -29.82
CA VAL A 293 25.30 -21.74 -30.99
C VAL A 293 25.18 -20.98 -32.31
N GLU A 294 24.24 -20.03 -32.37
CA GLU A 294 23.98 -19.19 -33.53
C GLU A 294 25.13 -18.21 -33.79
N GLN A 295 25.64 -17.56 -32.74
CA GLN A 295 26.85 -16.74 -32.78
C GLN A 295 28.06 -17.55 -33.28
N LYS A 296 28.30 -18.77 -32.76
CA LYS A 296 29.37 -19.65 -33.26
C LYS A 296 29.21 -20.04 -34.74
N LYS A 297 27.99 -20.09 -35.28
CA LYS A 297 27.76 -20.29 -36.72
C LYS A 297 28.08 -19.03 -37.51
N ALA A 298 27.64 -17.86 -37.03
CA ALA A 298 27.95 -16.55 -37.63
C ALA A 298 29.46 -16.30 -37.67
N ASP A 299 30.19 -16.54 -36.58
CA ASP A 299 31.65 -16.37 -36.50
C ASP A 299 32.39 -17.28 -37.49
N LYS A 300 31.95 -18.55 -37.63
CA LYS A 300 32.50 -19.46 -38.65
C LYS A 300 32.22 -18.97 -40.08
N ALA A 301 31.01 -18.50 -40.35
CA ALA A 301 30.65 -17.96 -41.67
C ALA A 301 31.45 -16.69 -42.00
N ALA A 302 31.63 -15.80 -41.03
CA ALA A 302 32.44 -14.59 -41.16
C ALA A 302 33.91 -14.93 -41.44
N LYS A 303 34.49 -15.93 -40.76
CA LYS A 303 35.87 -16.38 -41.03
C LYS A 303 36.03 -16.95 -42.45
N ILE A 304 35.09 -17.77 -42.91
CA ILE A 304 35.09 -18.32 -44.29
C ILE A 304 34.94 -17.18 -45.32
N ALA A 305 34.10 -16.18 -45.06
CA ALA A 305 33.94 -15.02 -45.93
C ALA A 305 35.21 -14.15 -45.99
N ALA A 306 35.91 -13.98 -44.87
CA ALA A 306 37.20 -13.29 -44.82
C ALA A 306 38.28 -14.02 -45.61
N GLU A 307 38.42 -15.34 -45.43
CA GLU A 307 39.36 -16.16 -46.21
C GLU A 307 39.07 -16.11 -47.72
N LYS A 308 37.78 -16.16 -48.13
CA LYS A 308 37.39 -15.98 -49.54
C LYS A 308 37.74 -14.59 -50.07
N LYS A 309 37.56 -13.51 -49.30
CA LYS A 309 37.99 -12.16 -49.71
C LYS A 309 39.50 -12.09 -49.91
N VAL A 310 40.30 -12.60 -48.96
CA VAL A 310 41.77 -12.62 -49.07
C VAL A 310 42.24 -13.43 -50.28
N ALA A 311 41.59 -14.57 -50.59
CA ALA A 311 41.89 -15.37 -51.78
C ALA A 311 41.53 -14.64 -53.09
N ALA A 312 40.38 -13.94 -53.13
CA ALA A 312 39.99 -13.12 -54.28
C ALA A 312 40.94 -11.93 -54.49
N GLU A 313 41.36 -11.25 -53.42
CA GLU A 313 42.28 -10.12 -53.46
C GLU A 313 43.69 -10.54 -53.91
N LYS A 314 44.18 -11.72 -53.47
CA LYS A 314 45.41 -12.33 -53.99
C LYS A 314 45.31 -12.65 -55.49
N LYS A 315 44.17 -13.18 -55.97
CA LYS A 315 43.95 -13.40 -57.41
C LYS A 315 43.92 -12.08 -58.19
N ALA A 316 43.24 -11.06 -57.68
CA ALA A 316 43.17 -9.75 -58.31
C ALA A 316 44.54 -9.08 -58.44
N LYS A 317 45.39 -9.14 -57.40
CA LYS A 317 46.79 -8.68 -57.48
C LYS A 317 47.58 -9.45 -58.54
N ALA A 318 47.54 -10.77 -58.54
CA ALA A 318 48.24 -11.59 -59.53
C ALA A 318 47.78 -11.33 -60.98
N GLU A 319 46.52 -10.93 -61.20
CA GLU A 319 46.02 -10.54 -62.52
C GLU A 319 46.44 -9.11 -62.91
N ALA A 320 46.48 -8.18 -61.95
CA ALA A 320 46.98 -6.82 -62.15
C ALA A 320 48.48 -6.82 -62.48
N ASP A 321 49.29 -7.63 -61.80
CA ASP A 321 50.73 -7.77 -62.06
C ASP A 321 50.99 -8.34 -63.47
N LYS A 322 50.19 -9.30 -63.92
CA LYS A 322 50.23 -9.81 -65.31
C LYS A 322 49.88 -8.74 -66.34
N LYS A 323 48.85 -7.91 -66.08
CA LYS A 323 48.48 -6.79 -66.96
C LYS A 323 49.56 -5.71 -67.00
N LYS A 324 50.21 -5.42 -65.87
CA LYS A 324 51.35 -4.49 -65.80
C LYS A 324 52.56 -5.00 -66.58
N ALA A 325 52.95 -6.27 -66.41
CA ALA A 325 54.03 -6.88 -67.18
C ALA A 325 53.77 -6.89 -68.70
N ALA A 326 52.51 -7.08 -69.12
CA ALA A 326 52.13 -6.98 -70.53
C ALA A 326 52.20 -5.53 -71.07
N ALA A 327 51.84 -4.55 -70.25
CA ALA A 327 51.97 -3.13 -70.58
C ALA A 327 53.45 -2.71 -70.71
N ASP A 328 54.30 -3.10 -69.76
CA ASP A 328 55.75 -2.81 -69.79
C ASP A 328 56.44 -3.45 -71.01
N LYS A 329 56.01 -4.65 -71.43
CA LYS A 329 56.50 -5.28 -72.66
C LYS A 329 56.14 -4.46 -73.91
N LYS A 330 54.89 -3.97 -74.01
CA LYS A 330 54.47 -3.08 -75.10
C LYS A 330 55.19 -1.73 -75.08
N ALA A 331 55.41 -1.15 -73.90
CA ALA A 331 56.15 0.10 -73.75
C ALA A 331 57.61 -0.03 -74.25
N LYS A 332 58.29 -1.14 -73.91
CA LYS A 332 59.64 -1.45 -74.42
C LYS A 332 59.66 -1.63 -75.95
N GLU A 333 58.65 -2.26 -76.54
CA GLU A 333 58.56 -2.43 -77.99
C GLU A 333 58.37 -1.09 -78.73
N ILE A 334 57.54 -0.19 -78.18
CA ILE A 334 57.35 1.18 -78.71
C ILE A 334 58.64 2.00 -78.58
N ALA A 335 59.36 1.88 -77.46
CA ALA A 335 60.65 2.54 -77.27
C ALA A 335 61.71 2.05 -78.28
N ALA A 336 61.77 0.75 -78.54
CA ALA A 336 62.67 0.17 -79.54
C ALA A 336 62.35 0.66 -80.96
N LYS A 337 61.06 0.74 -81.34
CA LYS A 337 60.63 1.30 -82.64
C LYS A 337 60.99 2.77 -82.78
N LYS A 338 60.85 3.58 -81.72
CA LYS A 338 61.29 4.99 -81.73
C LYS A 338 62.81 5.14 -81.83
N ALA A 339 63.58 4.30 -81.16
CA ALA A 339 65.05 4.32 -81.25
C ALA A 339 65.55 3.98 -82.67
N ALA A 340 64.92 3.01 -83.34
CA ALA A 340 65.23 2.65 -84.72
C ALA A 340 64.95 3.80 -85.71
N ASP A 341 63.82 4.50 -85.56
CA ASP A 341 63.46 5.65 -86.40
C ASP A 341 64.42 6.85 -86.21
N VAL A 342 64.87 7.11 -84.98
CA VAL A 342 65.90 8.12 -84.69
C VAL A 342 67.25 7.75 -85.32
N ALA A 343 67.66 6.48 -85.25
CA ALA A 343 68.90 6.01 -85.88
C ALA A 343 68.84 6.13 -87.42
N ALA A 344 67.70 5.81 -88.04
CA ALA A 344 67.49 5.98 -89.48
C ALA A 344 67.57 7.47 -89.90
N LYS A 345 66.99 8.37 -89.10
CA LYS A 345 67.06 9.83 -89.34
C LYS A 345 68.48 10.37 -89.18
N GLN A 346 69.24 9.93 -88.17
CA GLN A 346 70.66 10.29 -88.05
C GLN A 346 71.52 9.79 -89.21
N LYS A 347 71.23 8.60 -89.77
CA LYS A 347 71.95 8.10 -90.94
C LYS A 347 71.72 9.00 -92.17
N LYS A 348 70.47 9.37 -92.46
CA LYS A 348 70.13 10.31 -93.55
C LYS A 348 70.76 11.69 -93.37
N LEU A 349 70.86 12.18 -92.13
CA LEU A 349 71.52 13.46 -91.84
C LEU A 349 73.02 13.43 -92.20
N LYS A 350 73.71 12.31 -91.95
CA LYS A 350 75.11 12.13 -92.32
C LYS A 350 75.32 12.00 -93.83
N GLU A 351 74.39 11.38 -94.57
CA GLU A 351 74.42 11.33 -96.03
C GLU A 351 74.26 12.74 -96.65
N LEU A 352 73.34 13.56 -96.14
CA LEU A 352 73.19 14.96 -96.57
C LEU A 352 74.45 15.78 -96.28
N GLN A 353 75.04 15.66 -95.09
CA GLN A 353 76.29 16.35 -94.74
C GLN A 353 77.51 15.89 -95.56
N ALA A 354 77.48 14.67 -96.12
CA ALA A 354 78.50 14.20 -97.05
C ALA A 354 78.29 14.81 -98.44
N ALA A 355 77.04 14.87 -98.91
CA ALA A 355 76.67 15.51 -100.18
C ALA A 355 76.99 17.01 -100.19
N ASP A 356 76.71 17.74 -99.09
CA ASP A 356 77.05 19.16 -98.96
C ASP A 356 78.57 19.41 -99.09
N LYS A 357 79.40 18.55 -98.50
CA LYS A 357 80.87 18.64 -98.62
C LYS A 357 81.37 18.33 -100.03
N GLU A 358 80.68 17.44 -100.75
CA GLU A 358 80.99 17.15 -102.15
C GLU A 358 80.54 18.29 -103.09
N ALA A 359 79.45 18.98 -102.76
CA ALA A 359 79.04 20.19 -103.45
C ALA A 359 80.02 21.35 -103.21
N GLU A 360 80.49 21.53 -101.97
CA GLU A 360 81.45 22.57 -101.60
C GLU A 360 82.84 22.35 -102.27
N SER A 361 83.29 21.10 -102.43
CA SER A 361 84.54 20.81 -103.15
C SER A 361 84.41 21.05 -104.66
N LYS A 362 83.26 20.71 -105.27
CA LYS A 362 82.96 21.03 -106.67
C LYS A 362 82.85 22.54 -106.92
N ALA A 363 82.26 23.30 -106.00
CA ALA A 363 82.20 24.75 -106.07
C ALA A 363 83.61 25.38 -106.08
N LYS A 364 84.49 24.97 -105.16
CA LYS A 364 85.89 25.45 -105.11
C LYS A 364 86.70 25.06 -106.35
N SER A 365 86.43 23.88 -106.92
CA SER A 365 87.03 23.47 -108.20
C SER A 365 86.66 24.44 -109.33
N LEU A 366 85.36 24.72 -109.51
CA LEU A 366 84.86 25.64 -110.54
C LEU A 366 85.38 27.07 -110.34
N GLU A 367 85.46 27.54 -109.10
CA GLU A 367 86.00 28.86 -108.77
C GLU A 367 87.48 28.98 -109.16
N SER A 368 88.26 27.91 -108.96
CA SER A 368 89.66 27.84 -109.41
C SER A 368 89.82 27.75 -110.95
N GLU A 369 88.87 27.10 -111.63
CA GLU A 369 88.80 27.01 -113.10
C GLU A 369 88.53 28.40 -113.72
N ILE A 370 87.55 29.13 -113.18
CA ILE A 370 87.19 30.49 -113.60
C ILE A 370 88.37 31.45 -113.38
N ALA A 371 89.07 31.35 -112.24
CA ALA A 371 90.28 32.15 -111.99
C ALA A 371 91.41 31.86 -113.00
N ARG A 372 91.51 30.62 -113.50
CA ARG A 372 92.49 30.19 -114.50
C ARG A 372 92.15 30.74 -115.89
N GLN A 373 90.90 30.59 -116.32
CA GLN A 373 90.39 31.15 -117.58
C GLN A 373 90.51 32.68 -117.61
N LYS A 374 90.23 33.36 -116.49
CA LYS A 374 90.38 34.83 -116.39
C LYS A 374 91.84 35.27 -116.59
N LYS A 375 92.81 34.52 -116.06
CA LYS A 375 94.25 34.74 -116.30
C LYS A 375 94.70 34.45 -117.74
N GLU A 376 94.08 33.50 -118.44
CA GLU A 376 94.35 33.27 -119.87
C GLU A 376 93.78 34.38 -120.74
N LEU A 377 92.56 34.83 -120.46
CA LEU A 377 91.93 35.96 -121.16
C LEU A 377 92.76 37.25 -121.01
N GLU A 378 93.23 37.54 -119.80
CA GLU A 378 94.07 38.71 -119.49
C GLU A 378 95.46 38.63 -120.16
N LYS A 379 95.99 37.43 -120.38
CA LYS A 379 97.20 37.21 -121.22
C LYS A 379 96.94 37.38 -122.72
N MET A 380 95.77 37.02 -123.23
CA MET A 380 95.44 37.19 -124.66
C MET A 380 95.14 38.63 -125.05
N THR A 381 94.80 39.51 -124.10
CA THR A 381 94.51 40.93 -124.36
C THR A 381 95.73 41.85 -124.39
N MET A 382 96.94 41.36 -124.09
CA MET A 382 98.18 42.18 -124.06
C MET A 382 99.18 41.90 -125.20
N THR A 383 98.74 41.23 -126.28
CA THR A 383 99.56 40.95 -127.47
C THR A 383 98.84 41.33 -128.78
N LYS A 384 98.43 42.60 -128.87
CA LYS A 384 98.02 43.28 -130.10
C LYS A 384 98.74 44.61 -130.22
#